data_AF-A0AA51A8J3-F1
#
_entry.id   AF-A0AA51A8J3-F1
#
_cell.length_a   1.000
_cell.length_b   1.000
_cell.length_c   1.000
_cell.angle_alpha   90.00
_cell.angle_beta   90.00
_cell.angle_gamma   90.00
#
_symmetry.space_group_name_H-M   'P 1'
#
loop_
_entity.id
_entity.type
_entity.pdbx_description
1 polymer ?
#
loop_
_entity_poly.entity_id
_entity_poly.type
_entity_poly.pdbx_seq_one_letter_code
_entity_poly.pdbx_strand_id
1 'polypeptide(L)'
;VGCFALSEPGNGSDAGAASTTAKDGGDKWILNGTKCWITNGYESKASVVFATTDKSLKHKGISAFLVPKPIKGLELGKKEDKLGIRASSTCSLIFEDCEIPKENILGEPGLGFKIAMMTLDGGRIGIASQALGIA
;
A
#
# COMPACT_ATOMS: atom_id res chain seq x y z
N VAL A 1 10.71 6.93 -8.39
CA VAL A 1 9.84 5.74 -8.47
C VAL A 1 9.02 5.64 -7.21
N GLY A 2 7.71 5.43 -7.32
CA GLY A 2 6.81 5.15 -6.19
C GLY A 2 6.15 3.77 -6.34
N CYS A 3 5.56 3.25 -5.28
CA CYS A 3 4.72 2.05 -5.33
C CYS A 3 3.38 2.23 -4.61
N PHE A 4 2.40 1.43 -4.99
CA PHE A 4 1.04 1.43 -4.45
C PHE A 4 0.83 0.17 -3.61
N ALA A 5 0.51 0.33 -2.33
CA ALA A 5 0.53 -0.75 -1.34
C ALA A 5 -0.83 -0.95 -0.65
N LEU A 6 -1.70 -1.70 -1.33
CA LEU A 6 -3.06 -2.02 -0.88
C LEU A 6 -3.20 -3.46 -0.37
N SER A 7 -2.85 -4.44 -1.21
CA SER A 7 -3.08 -5.87 -0.94
C SER A 7 -2.28 -6.39 0.25
N GLU A 8 -2.88 -7.34 0.97
CA GLU A 8 -2.30 -7.99 2.15
C GLU A 8 -2.41 -9.51 2.06
N PRO A 9 -1.58 -10.25 2.81
CA PRO A 9 -1.82 -11.67 3.05
C PRO A 9 -3.26 -11.86 3.57
N GLY A 10 -4.06 -12.66 2.87
CA GLY A 10 -5.47 -12.90 3.20
C GLY A 10 -6.47 -11.87 2.63
N ASN A 11 -6.02 -10.67 2.21
CA ASN A 11 -6.90 -9.60 1.70
C ASN A 11 -6.44 -9.12 0.32
N GLY A 12 -6.79 -9.88 -0.72
CA GLY A 12 -6.55 -9.55 -2.13
C GLY A 12 -7.75 -8.84 -2.76
N SER A 13 -8.72 -9.62 -3.25
CA SER A 13 -9.96 -9.13 -3.85
C SER A 13 -10.85 -8.39 -2.84
N ASP A 14 -10.85 -8.83 -1.57
CA ASP A 14 -11.52 -8.14 -0.48
C ASP A 14 -10.61 -7.06 0.14
N ALA A 15 -10.33 -6.01 -0.64
CA ALA A 15 -9.47 -4.91 -0.19
C ALA A 15 -10.10 -4.07 0.95
N GLY A 16 -11.41 -4.21 1.20
CA GLY A 16 -12.12 -3.51 2.27
C GLY A 16 -11.86 -4.10 3.66
N ALA A 17 -11.29 -5.31 3.72
CA ALA A 17 -10.95 -6.03 4.95
C ALA A 17 -9.51 -5.78 5.43
N ALA A 18 -8.89 -4.67 5.04
CA ALA A 18 -7.51 -4.34 5.38
C ALA A 18 -7.22 -4.47 6.90
N SER A 19 -6.14 -5.16 7.22
CA SER A 19 -5.71 -5.52 8.56
C SER A 19 -4.53 -4.70 9.06
N THR A 20 -3.71 -4.14 8.15
CA THR A 20 -2.63 -3.20 8.47
C THR A 20 -3.22 -1.97 9.14
N THR A 21 -2.74 -1.63 10.33
CA THR A 21 -3.25 -0.50 11.13
C THR A 21 -2.37 0.71 11.03
N ALA A 22 -2.98 1.90 11.13
CA ALA A 22 -2.29 3.16 11.43
C ALA A 22 -2.92 3.75 12.70
N LYS A 23 -2.15 3.79 13.79
CA LYS A 23 -2.61 4.37 15.06
C LYS A 23 -2.16 5.82 15.17
N ASP A 24 -3.02 6.66 15.75
CA ASP A 24 -2.68 8.05 16.05
C ASP A 24 -1.72 8.12 17.24
N GLY A 25 -0.51 8.65 17.01
CA GLY A 25 0.50 8.88 18.03
C GLY A 25 0.64 10.34 18.45
N GLY A 26 -0.29 11.23 18.05
CA GLY A 26 -0.22 12.67 18.28
C GLY A 26 0.37 13.40 17.07
N ASP A 27 1.68 13.59 17.05
CA ASP A 27 2.43 14.25 15.97
C ASP A 27 2.80 13.31 14.81
N LYS A 28 2.41 12.03 14.93
CA LYS A 28 2.78 10.96 14.01
C LYS A 28 1.69 9.91 13.87
N TRP A 29 1.81 9.10 12.82
CA TRP A 29 1.09 7.84 12.65
C TRP A 29 2.04 6.67 12.88
N ILE A 30 1.56 5.64 13.56
CA ILE A 30 2.32 4.41 13.82
C ILE A 30 1.69 3.28 13.02
N LEU A 31 2.39 2.82 11.97
CA LEU A 31 1.93 1.78 11.07
C LEU A 31 2.43 0.41 11.52
N ASN A 32 1.53 -0.57 11.51
CA ASN A 32 1.82 -1.96 11.83
C ASN A 32 1.05 -2.91 10.91
N GLY A 33 1.74 -3.86 10.28
CA GLY A 33 1.14 -4.88 9.41
C GLY A 33 2.02 -5.28 8.24
N THR A 34 1.45 -5.99 7.28
CA THR A 34 2.19 -6.49 6.11
C THR A 34 1.37 -6.32 4.86
N LYS A 35 1.97 -5.67 3.87
CA LYS A 35 1.49 -5.62 2.49
C LYS A 35 2.20 -6.68 1.66
N CYS A 36 1.52 -7.25 0.68
CA CYS A 36 2.09 -8.23 -0.25
C CYS A 36 1.77 -7.86 -1.70
N TRP A 37 2.53 -8.46 -2.64
CA TRP A 37 2.40 -8.20 -4.08
C TRP A 37 2.72 -6.76 -4.49
N ILE A 38 3.65 -6.09 -3.79
CA ILE A 38 3.95 -4.68 -4.04
C ILE A 38 4.94 -4.53 -5.19
N THR A 39 4.42 -4.12 -6.34
CA THR A 39 5.19 -3.79 -7.54
C THR A 39 6.13 -2.60 -7.29
N ASN A 40 7.35 -2.68 -7.81
CA ASN A 40 8.43 -1.70 -7.63
C ASN A 40 8.94 -1.58 -6.18
N GLY A 41 8.70 -2.59 -5.34
CA GLY A 41 9.07 -2.57 -3.93
C GLY A 41 10.57 -2.40 -3.66
N TYR A 42 11.47 -2.82 -4.57
CA TYR A 42 12.91 -2.61 -4.39
C TYR A 42 13.40 -1.26 -4.91
N GLU A 43 12.75 -0.73 -5.95
CA GLU A 43 13.19 0.50 -6.63
C GLU A 43 12.51 1.76 -6.09
N SER A 44 11.38 1.63 -5.39
CA SER A 44 10.59 2.77 -4.93
C SER A 44 11.26 3.54 -3.78
N LYS A 45 11.22 4.87 -3.88
CA LYS A 45 11.66 5.81 -2.82
C LYS A 45 10.52 6.23 -1.88
N ALA A 46 9.28 5.91 -2.24
CA ALA A 46 8.11 6.14 -1.43
C ALA A 46 6.98 5.17 -1.81
N SER A 47 6.08 4.94 -0.86
CA SER A 47 4.93 4.06 -1.01
C SER A 47 3.66 4.80 -0.63
N VAL A 48 2.59 4.66 -1.42
CA VAL A 48 1.23 4.97 -0.95
C VAL A 48 0.70 3.73 -0.25
N VAL A 49 0.58 3.77 1.07
CA VAL A 49 0.16 2.65 1.92
C VAL A 49 -1.26 2.86 2.41
N PHE A 50 -2.10 1.85 2.25
CA PHE A 50 -3.47 1.87 2.76
C PHE A 50 -3.54 1.11 4.07
N ALA A 51 -3.97 1.76 5.15
CA ALA A 51 -4.06 1.16 6.47
C ALA A 51 -5.33 1.61 7.17
N THR A 52 -5.91 0.74 8.01
CA THR A 52 -7.10 1.08 8.80
C THR A 52 -6.72 1.93 10.01
N THR A 53 -7.33 3.11 10.12
CA THR A 53 -7.28 3.97 11.31
C THR A 53 -8.41 3.64 12.29
N ASP A 54 -9.47 2.97 11.81
CA ASP A 54 -10.55 2.43 12.64
C ASP A 54 -11.10 1.13 12.02
N LYS A 55 -10.79 -0.01 12.64
CA LYS A 55 -11.25 -1.33 12.15
C LYS A 55 -12.76 -1.50 12.20
N SER A 56 -13.45 -0.84 13.14
CA SER A 56 -14.89 -0.98 13.30
C SER A 56 -15.68 -0.45 12.10
N LEU A 57 -15.08 0.50 11.36
CA LEU A 57 -15.68 1.14 10.19
C LEU A 57 -15.43 0.40 8.88
N LYS A 58 -14.74 -0.74 8.91
CA LYS A 58 -14.37 -1.54 7.73
C LYS A 58 -13.70 -0.65 6.66
N HIS A 59 -14.14 -0.72 5.41
CA HIS A 59 -13.61 0.09 4.31
C HIS A 59 -13.67 1.61 4.56
N LYS A 60 -14.63 2.10 5.36
CA LYS A 60 -14.73 3.53 5.72
C LYS A 60 -13.69 3.97 6.76
N GLY A 61 -13.02 3.01 7.41
CA GLY A 61 -11.93 3.28 8.33
C GLY A 61 -10.54 3.18 7.69
N ILE A 62 -10.45 2.94 6.38
CA ILE A 62 -9.18 2.86 5.67
C ILE A 62 -8.71 4.25 5.28
N SER A 63 -7.48 4.59 5.64
CA SER A 63 -6.79 5.84 5.31
C SER A 63 -5.59 5.54 4.38
N ALA A 64 -5.13 6.56 3.65
CA ALA A 64 -3.98 6.46 2.75
C ALA A 64 -2.82 7.28 3.31
N PHE A 65 -1.60 6.76 3.20
CA PHE A 65 -0.40 7.37 3.77
C PHE A 65 0.74 7.38 2.75
N LEU A 66 1.44 8.49 2.63
CA LEU A 66 2.70 8.57 1.91
C LEU A 66 3.85 8.16 2.83
N VAL A 67 4.43 6.98 2.63
CA VAL A 67 5.53 6.46 3.44
C VAL A 67 6.85 6.59 2.67
N PRO A 68 7.81 7.43 3.11
CA PRO A 68 9.11 7.53 2.45
C PRO A 68 9.95 6.27 2.70
N LYS A 69 10.92 6.02 1.82
CA LYS A 69 11.85 4.89 1.90
C LYS A 69 13.30 5.33 1.69
N PRO A 70 14.24 4.86 2.54
CA PRO A 70 14.03 4.03 3.72
C PRO A 70 13.40 4.82 4.89
N ILE A 71 12.75 4.11 5.80
CA ILE A 71 12.28 4.64 7.08
C ILE A 71 12.37 3.55 8.15
N LYS A 72 12.62 3.94 9.41
CA LYS A 72 12.66 2.99 10.53
C LYS A 72 11.31 2.29 10.70
N GLY A 73 11.34 0.99 10.96
CA GLY A 73 10.13 0.17 11.11
C GLY A 73 9.52 -0.28 9.78
N LEU A 74 10.12 0.06 8.63
CA LEU A 74 9.75 -0.50 7.32
C LEU A 74 10.85 -1.42 6.80
N GLU A 75 10.50 -2.68 6.61
CA GLU A 75 11.34 -3.68 5.94
C GLU A 75 10.73 -4.18 4.63
N LEU A 76 11.61 -4.64 3.73
CA LEU A 76 11.21 -5.28 2.49
C LEU A 76 11.33 -6.80 2.62
N GLY A 77 10.27 -7.50 2.23
CA GLY A 77 10.34 -8.93 1.99
C GLY A 77 11.25 -9.25 0.79
N LYS A 78 11.55 -10.54 0.59
CA LYS A 78 12.29 -11.00 -0.59
C LYS A 78 11.52 -10.65 -1.87
N LYS A 79 12.27 -10.43 -2.96
CA LYS A 79 11.68 -10.35 -4.31
C LYS A 79 11.04 -11.69 -4.67
N GLU A 80 9.78 -11.64 -5.11
CA GLU A 80 9.02 -12.81 -5.56
C GLU A 80 9.64 -13.42 -6.83
N ASP A 81 9.73 -14.75 -6.86
CA ASP A 81 10.09 -15.51 -8.05
C ASP A 81 8.83 -15.81 -8.87
N LYS A 82 8.59 -14.98 -9.89
CA LYS A 82 7.34 -14.96 -10.66
C LYS A 82 7.47 -15.67 -12.00
N LEU A 83 6.38 -16.24 -12.49
CA LEU A 83 6.28 -16.82 -13.85
C LEU A 83 6.72 -15.83 -14.94
N GLY A 84 6.23 -14.59 -14.88
CA GLY A 84 6.49 -13.52 -15.85
C GLY A 84 6.69 -12.17 -15.16
N ILE A 85 6.89 -11.10 -15.96
CA ILE A 85 7.13 -9.73 -15.45
C ILE A 85 8.30 -9.74 -14.42
N ARG A 86 9.34 -10.54 -14.72
CA ARG A 86 10.44 -10.86 -13.79
C ARG A 86 11.38 -9.67 -13.54
N ALA A 87 11.46 -8.76 -14.50
CA ALA A 87 12.26 -7.54 -14.40
C ALA A 87 11.69 -6.59 -13.32
N SER A 88 10.36 -6.45 -13.24
CA SER A 88 9.73 -5.64 -12.20
C SER A 88 9.82 -6.36 -10.85
N SER A 89 10.31 -5.66 -9.83
CA SER A 89 10.30 -6.19 -8.47
C SER A 89 8.87 -6.29 -7.96
N THR A 90 8.62 -7.36 -7.20
CA THR A 90 7.39 -7.55 -6.43
C THR A 90 7.84 -8.13 -5.11
N CYS A 91 7.42 -7.55 -4.00
CA CYS A 91 7.80 -8.03 -2.67
C CYS A 91 6.74 -7.63 -1.63
N SER A 92 6.95 -8.06 -0.39
CA SER A 92 6.19 -7.55 0.75
C SER A 92 6.78 -6.24 1.28
N LEU A 93 5.92 -5.40 1.85
CA LEU A 93 6.31 -4.29 2.73
C LEU A 93 5.85 -4.63 4.15
N ILE A 94 6.77 -4.68 5.09
CA ILE A 94 6.53 -5.11 6.47
C ILE A 94 6.71 -3.89 7.36
N PHE A 95 5.68 -3.55 8.13
CA PHE A 95 5.65 -2.39 9.02
C PHE A 95 5.60 -2.88 10.47
N GLU A 96 6.62 -2.52 11.25
CA GLU A 96 6.75 -2.80 12.68
C GLU A 96 7.05 -1.49 13.40
N ASP A 97 6.04 -0.95 14.09
CA ASP A 97 6.08 0.36 14.75
C ASP A 97 6.69 1.45 13.85
N CYS A 98 6.27 1.45 12.58
CA CYS A 98 6.75 2.37 11.56
C CYS A 98 6.11 3.74 11.79
N GLU A 99 6.91 4.68 12.30
CA GLU A 99 6.45 6.04 12.60
C GLU A 99 6.61 6.97 11.38
N ILE A 100 5.53 7.63 10.97
CA ILE A 100 5.54 8.66 9.91
C ILE A 100 4.92 9.97 10.44
N PRO A 101 5.34 11.14 9.92
CA PRO A 101 4.74 12.42 10.32
C PRO A 101 3.22 12.45 10.13
N LYS A 102 2.51 13.22 10.97
CA LYS A 102 1.05 13.35 10.89
C LYS A 102 0.55 13.80 9.51
N GLU A 103 1.30 14.70 8.89
CA GLU A 103 1.06 15.31 7.58
C GLU A 103 1.20 14.35 6.39
N ASN A 104 1.78 13.15 6.61
CA ASN A 104 1.93 12.16 5.55
C ASN A 104 0.62 11.42 5.20
N ILE A 105 -0.49 11.75 5.87
CA ILE A 105 -1.80 11.26 5.46
C ILE A 105 -2.21 11.92 4.13
N LEU A 106 -2.71 11.12 3.19
CA LEU A 106 -3.19 11.58 1.89
C LEU A 106 -4.72 11.70 1.94
N GLY A 107 -5.19 12.94 2.00
CA GLY A 107 -6.61 13.24 2.24
C GLY A 107 -7.01 13.06 3.70
N GLU A 108 -8.31 13.12 3.97
CA GLU A 108 -8.85 12.97 5.31
C GLU A 108 -8.85 11.51 5.79
N PRO A 109 -8.76 11.26 7.11
CA PRO A 109 -8.96 9.94 7.69
C PRO A 109 -10.24 9.26 7.17
N GLY A 110 -10.14 7.99 6.78
CA GLY A 110 -11.24 7.19 6.23
C GLY A 110 -11.50 7.35 4.73
N LEU A 111 -10.81 8.27 4.03
CA LEU A 111 -10.94 8.42 2.57
C LEU A 111 -10.03 7.47 1.77
N GLY A 112 -9.16 6.72 2.43
CA GLY A 112 -8.16 5.87 1.79
C GLY A 112 -8.76 4.83 0.85
N PHE A 113 -9.87 4.18 1.22
CA PHE A 113 -10.51 3.20 0.32
C PHE A 113 -11.05 3.85 -0.96
N LYS A 114 -11.64 5.04 -0.85
CA LYS A 114 -12.12 5.80 -2.02
C LYS A 114 -10.95 6.18 -2.93
N ILE A 115 -9.85 6.68 -2.35
CA ILE A 115 -8.62 7.01 -3.08
C ILE A 115 -8.07 5.77 -3.81
N ALA A 116 -8.02 4.62 -3.13
CA ALA A 116 -7.58 3.36 -3.72
C ALA A 116 -8.43 2.99 -4.94
N MET A 117 -9.76 3.01 -4.81
CA MET A 117 -10.67 2.62 -5.89
C MET A 117 -10.56 3.57 -7.10
N MET A 118 -10.54 4.88 -6.86
CA MET A 118 -10.35 5.87 -7.94
C MET A 118 -9.01 5.69 -8.67
N THR A 119 -7.95 5.34 -7.93
CA THR A 119 -6.62 5.06 -8.52
C THR A 119 -6.65 3.80 -9.37
N LEU A 120 -7.32 2.74 -8.89
CA LEU A 120 -7.44 1.48 -9.62
C LEU A 120 -8.32 1.62 -10.88
N ASP A 121 -9.35 2.45 -10.86
CA ASP A 121 -10.18 2.75 -12.04
C ASP A 121 -9.32 3.31 -13.19
N GLY A 122 -8.44 4.28 -12.90
CA GLY A 122 -7.47 4.76 -13.88
C GLY A 122 -6.41 3.72 -14.25
N GLY A 123 -5.89 2.98 -13.26
CA GLY A 123 -4.88 1.95 -13.48
C GLY A 123 -5.34 0.81 -14.39
N ARG A 124 -6.62 0.43 -14.33
CA ARG A 124 -7.22 -0.61 -15.17
C ARG A 124 -7.06 -0.33 -16.66
N ILE A 125 -7.16 0.93 -17.09
CA ILE A 125 -6.97 1.34 -18.49
C ILE A 125 -5.51 1.12 -18.91
N GLY A 126 -4.55 1.46 -18.04
CA GLY A 126 -3.13 1.23 -18.27
C GLY A 126 -2.79 -0.25 -18.41
N ILE A 127 -3.34 -1.10 -17.54
CA ILE A 127 -3.14 -2.56 -17.61
C ILE A 127 -3.80 -3.16 -18.85
N ALA A 128 -4.97 -2.68 -19.26
CA ALA A 128 -5.60 -3.11 -20.52
C ALA A 128 -4.71 -2.78 -21.73
N SER A 129 -4.11 -1.58 -21.74
CA SER A 129 -3.17 -1.18 -22.79
C SER A 129 -1.89 -2.01 -22.77
N GLN A 130 -1.39 -2.38 -21.58
CA GLN A 130 -0.26 -3.29 -21.43
C GLN A 130 -0.57 -4.67 -22.03
N ALA A 131 -1.74 -5.23 -21.73
CA ALA A 131 -2.16 -6.51 -22.27
C ALA A 131 -2.26 -6.47 -23.80
N LEU A 132 -2.88 -5.41 -24.34
CA LEU A 132 -2.99 -5.21 -25.79
C LEU A 132 -1.63 -5.10 -26.48
N GLY A 133 -0.66 -4.42 -25.86
CA GLY A 133 0.69 -4.30 -26.44
C GLY A 133 1.51 -5.60 -26.42
N ILE A 134 1.10 -6.60 -25.63
CA ILE A 134 1.74 -7.93 -25.58
C ILE A 134 1.10 -8.89 -26.60
N ALA A 135 -0.22 -8.77 -26.83
CA ALA A 135 -1.00 -9.65 -27.71
C ALA A 135 -0.59 -9.52 -29.19
#